data_AF-A0A5C8ZHG2-F1
#
_entry.id   AF-A0A5C8ZHG2-F1
#
_cell.length_a   1.000
_cell.length_b   1.000
_cell.length_c   1.000
_cell.angle_alpha   90.00
_cell.angle_beta   90.00
_cell.angle_gamma   90.00
#
_symmetry.space_group_name_H-M   'P 1'
#
loop_
_entity.id
_entity.type
_entity.pdbx_description
1 polymer ?
#
loop_
_entity_poly.entity_id
_entity_poly.type
_entity_poly.pdbx_seq_one_letter_code
_entity_poly.pdbx_strand_id
1 'polypeptide(L)'
;MLLRRLRDPGTSTRRTPAARERLASHPMTTALLDAGVRLLLAELEPPAATTADPRHPPALFFGCLSAARVCAAATRVGPLRVTAAHLRDRWPRQDDVVDDVLSYSLWFEHHFAGAIAQAARLPQELPEGASLDEAVAVLVRSELHTLAEPVTSRMEVLSCALAASQPWLREVQRRNYAVYDAAWDTALSGVLRRCGRRLRDGVPASDLARAVGGLGEGVSLRLLAHGERPEEQRAADADFARGVGALLRSWTVPVGTGGEGEDDDERAPGPALLAPPPRTHVADVLPRLGDPASGTRTTAGARRRLAEDRITAQLLDGALVVLAEEFGVDAGSVCGPSCAGCWSPAPDAVPRFFASVSAARVVAEARRAGHPATDAQLRDRWALQEHYVDDLVGYALAQVGLLYRTAGTASGGPSSPEALERDEREVHGRLRSPDGSADFRLRLLLTTMAARTSIVDDFVEQHRLADTAVLAHAEGVLAATGRRWADGVVPLDAARTILAVTHGEIMRVLATGQDDVRGDQPALARGTTAVMTALLAP
;
A
#
# COMPACT_ATOMS: atom_id res chain seq x y z
N MET A 1 -18.52 -10.46 -11.34
CA MET A 1 -18.21 -11.28 -12.53
C MET A 1 -16.77 -11.75 -12.37
N LEU A 2 -16.55 -12.98 -11.90
CA LEU A 2 -15.29 -13.36 -11.24
C LEU A 2 -14.13 -13.77 -12.17
N LEU A 3 -14.41 -14.18 -13.41
CA LEU A 3 -13.39 -14.71 -14.33
C LEU A 3 -13.63 -14.08 -15.71
N ARG A 4 -13.18 -12.84 -15.86
CA ARG A 4 -13.50 -12.01 -17.04
C ARG A 4 -12.95 -12.64 -18.30
N ARG A 5 -11.65 -13.01 -18.30
CA ARG A 5 -10.97 -13.50 -19.50
C ARG A 5 -11.46 -14.88 -19.90
N LEU A 6 -11.79 -15.71 -18.92
CA LEU A 6 -12.44 -16.99 -19.18
C LEU A 6 -13.85 -16.84 -19.77
N ARG A 7 -14.54 -15.72 -19.49
CA ARG A 7 -15.87 -15.38 -20.02
C ARG A 7 -15.83 -14.55 -21.31
N ASP A 8 -14.66 -14.24 -21.86
CA ASP A 8 -14.53 -13.61 -23.16
C ASP A 8 -14.73 -14.64 -24.30
N PRO A 9 -15.42 -14.29 -25.41
CA PRO A 9 -15.77 -15.23 -26.49
C PRO A 9 -14.60 -15.68 -27.38
N GLY A 10 -13.36 -15.61 -26.90
CA GLY A 10 -12.13 -15.68 -27.71
C GLY A 10 -11.75 -17.03 -28.31
N THR A 11 -12.40 -18.15 -27.94
CA THR A 11 -12.09 -19.50 -28.47
C THR A 11 -13.36 -20.26 -28.88
N SER A 12 -13.21 -21.29 -29.71
CA SER A 12 -14.32 -22.15 -30.17
C SER A 12 -15.08 -22.79 -29.00
N THR A 13 -14.38 -23.11 -27.90
CA THR A 13 -14.93 -23.66 -26.65
C THR A 13 -15.70 -22.63 -25.81
N ARG A 14 -15.61 -21.33 -26.13
CA ARG A 14 -16.23 -20.22 -25.37
C ARG A 14 -17.32 -19.47 -26.14
N ARG A 15 -17.80 -20.01 -27.26
CA ARG A 15 -18.76 -19.31 -28.13
C ARG A 15 -20.08 -18.98 -27.44
N THR A 16 -20.63 -19.90 -26.63
CA THR A 16 -21.94 -19.71 -25.98
C THR A 16 -21.80 -19.34 -24.50
N PRO A 17 -22.72 -18.53 -23.93
CA PRO A 17 -22.72 -18.23 -22.49
C PRO A 17 -22.69 -19.49 -21.61
N ALA A 18 -23.45 -20.52 -21.97
CA ALA A 18 -23.49 -21.79 -21.25
C ALA A 18 -22.14 -22.54 -21.27
N ALA A 19 -21.41 -22.50 -22.40
CA ALA A 19 -20.09 -23.12 -22.47
C ALA A 19 -19.07 -22.37 -21.61
N ARG A 20 -19.14 -21.03 -21.58
CA ARG A 20 -18.29 -20.20 -20.72
C ARG A 20 -18.56 -20.44 -19.24
N GLU A 21 -19.83 -20.57 -18.86
CA GLU A 21 -20.19 -20.88 -17.48
C GLU A 21 -19.71 -22.26 -17.05
N ARG A 22 -19.91 -23.29 -17.91
CA ARG A 22 -19.37 -24.63 -17.65
C ARG A 22 -17.85 -24.64 -17.53
N LEU A 23 -17.14 -23.84 -18.32
CA LEU A 23 -15.68 -23.75 -18.25
C LEU A 23 -15.23 -23.06 -16.96
N ALA A 24 -15.93 -22.01 -16.54
CA ALA A 24 -15.67 -21.28 -15.29
C ALA A 24 -15.90 -22.14 -14.05
N SER A 25 -16.97 -22.93 -14.01
CA SER A 25 -17.30 -23.82 -12.90
C SER A 25 -16.59 -25.19 -12.96
N HIS A 26 -15.78 -25.45 -13.98
CA HIS A 26 -15.10 -26.73 -14.14
C HIS A 26 -14.04 -26.91 -13.03
N PRO A 27 -13.97 -28.05 -12.32
CA PRO A 27 -13.03 -28.26 -11.20
C PRO A 27 -11.54 -28.02 -11.56
N MET A 28 -11.15 -28.36 -12.79
CA MET A 28 -9.80 -28.07 -13.31
C MET A 28 -9.49 -26.57 -13.40
N THR A 29 -10.48 -25.71 -13.66
CA THR A 29 -10.30 -24.25 -13.67
C THR A 29 -10.00 -23.76 -12.26
N THR A 30 -10.79 -24.19 -11.27
CA THR A 30 -10.53 -23.90 -9.85
C THR A 30 -9.14 -24.38 -9.43
N ALA A 31 -8.76 -25.62 -9.77
CA ALA A 31 -7.43 -26.15 -9.44
C ALA A 31 -6.27 -25.35 -10.06
N LEU A 32 -6.46 -24.81 -11.26
CA LEU A 32 -5.49 -23.93 -11.93
C LEU A 32 -5.41 -22.55 -11.27
N LEU A 33 -6.54 -21.97 -10.87
CA LEU A 33 -6.60 -20.70 -10.17
C LEU A 33 -6.01 -20.82 -8.76
N ASP A 34 -6.38 -21.83 -7.99
CA ASP A 34 -5.81 -22.12 -6.67
C ASP A 34 -4.29 -22.30 -6.74
N ALA A 35 -3.81 -23.00 -7.77
CA ALA A 35 -2.38 -23.15 -8.01
C ALA A 35 -1.69 -21.82 -8.35
N GLY A 36 -2.35 -20.97 -9.16
CA GLY A 36 -1.89 -19.62 -9.44
C GLY A 36 -1.81 -18.76 -8.19
N VAL A 37 -2.85 -18.75 -7.35
CA VAL A 37 -2.87 -18.04 -6.07
C VAL A 37 -1.71 -18.52 -5.20
N ARG A 38 -1.57 -19.82 -4.95
CA ARG A 38 -0.45 -20.35 -4.13
C ARG A 38 0.93 -19.95 -4.65
N LEU A 39 1.11 -19.91 -5.97
CA LEU A 39 2.37 -19.46 -6.58
C LEU A 39 2.60 -17.96 -6.35
N LEU A 40 1.58 -17.11 -6.47
CA LEU A 40 1.69 -15.70 -6.14
C LEU A 40 1.99 -15.49 -4.66
N LEU A 41 1.28 -16.19 -3.78
CA LEU A 41 1.48 -16.10 -2.33
C LEU A 41 2.91 -16.51 -1.95
N ALA A 42 3.41 -17.62 -2.50
CA ALA A 42 4.78 -18.07 -2.26
C ALA A 42 5.86 -17.10 -2.76
N GLU A 43 5.58 -16.30 -3.80
CA GLU A 43 6.51 -15.25 -4.26
C GLU A 43 6.40 -13.96 -3.46
N LEU A 44 5.27 -13.74 -2.79
CA LEU A 44 5.02 -12.61 -1.90
C LEU A 44 5.50 -12.87 -0.47
N GLU A 45 5.63 -14.13 -0.07
CA GLU A 45 6.19 -14.51 1.23
C GLU A 45 7.69 -14.20 1.31
N PRO A 46 8.17 -13.67 2.45
CA PRO A 46 9.60 -13.54 2.67
C PRO A 46 10.29 -14.90 2.55
N PRO A 47 11.40 -15.02 1.80
CA PRO A 47 12.10 -16.29 1.69
C PRO A 47 12.57 -16.73 3.08
N ALA A 48 12.31 -17.99 3.44
CA ALA A 48 12.86 -18.55 4.66
C ALA A 48 14.39 -18.41 4.63
N ALA A 49 14.98 -17.89 5.70
CA ALA A 49 16.41 -17.53 5.79
C ALA A 49 17.38 -18.68 5.46
N THR A 50 16.89 -19.92 5.35
CA THR A 50 17.67 -21.15 5.19
C THR A 50 17.53 -21.83 3.84
N THR A 51 16.71 -21.34 2.89
CA THR A 51 16.38 -22.08 1.65
C THR A 51 16.73 -21.40 0.34
N ALA A 52 17.32 -20.19 0.37
CA ALA A 52 17.77 -19.55 -0.86
C ALA A 52 18.98 -20.30 -1.44
N ASP A 53 18.75 -21.22 -2.37
CA ASP A 53 19.81 -21.78 -3.21
C ASP A 53 20.33 -20.63 -4.10
N PRO A 54 21.58 -20.17 -3.92
CA PRO A 54 22.14 -19.07 -4.71
C PRO A 54 22.25 -19.38 -6.21
N ARG A 55 22.00 -20.63 -6.63
CA ARG A 55 22.03 -21.05 -8.03
C ARG A 55 20.69 -20.90 -8.76
N HIS A 56 19.61 -20.55 -8.06
CA HIS A 56 18.31 -20.34 -8.69
C HIS A 56 17.95 -18.85 -8.64
N PRO A 57 18.10 -18.14 -9.78
CA PRO A 57 17.70 -16.75 -9.82
C PRO A 57 16.20 -16.64 -9.53
N PRO A 58 15.77 -15.68 -8.71
CA PRO A 58 14.36 -15.45 -8.47
C PRO A 58 13.64 -15.19 -9.80
N ALA A 59 12.45 -15.76 -9.96
CA ALA A 59 11.67 -15.50 -11.17
C ALA A 59 11.27 -14.02 -11.25
N LEU A 60 11.04 -13.53 -12.48
CA LEU A 60 10.26 -12.30 -12.67
C LEU A 60 8.94 -12.44 -11.90
N PHE A 61 8.45 -11.36 -11.28
CA PHE A 61 7.35 -11.42 -10.30
C PHE A 61 6.15 -12.27 -10.75
N PHE A 62 5.62 -12.06 -11.96
CA PHE A 62 4.58 -12.92 -12.55
C PHE A 62 5.09 -14.06 -13.43
N GLY A 63 6.41 -14.19 -13.62
CA GLY A 63 7.02 -15.38 -14.21
C GLY A 63 6.71 -16.66 -13.41
N CYS A 64 6.39 -16.52 -12.12
CA CYS A 64 5.88 -17.62 -11.31
C CYS A 64 4.57 -18.22 -11.85
N LEU A 65 3.77 -17.42 -12.58
CA LEU A 65 2.51 -17.81 -13.21
C LEU A 65 2.67 -18.35 -14.64
N SER A 66 3.89 -18.74 -15.04
CA SER A 66 4.06 -19.43 -16.32
C SER A 66 3.24 -20.73 -16.38
N ALA A 67 2.77 -21.08 -17.59
CA ALA A 67 1.94 -22.27 -17.78
C ALA A 67 2.57 -23.54 -17.19
N ALA A 68 3.89 -23.70 -17.31
CA ALA A 68 4.61 -24.84 -16.75
C ALA A 68 4.51 -24.89 -15.21
N ARG A 69 4.75 -23.76 -14.53
CA ARG A 69 4.71 -23.68 -13.07
C ARG A 69 3.29 -23.87 -12.53
N VAL A 70 2.30 -23.20 -13.11
CA VAL A 70 0.88 -23.33 -12.69
C VAL A 70 0.39 -24.77 -12.86
N CYS A 71 0.65 -25.41 -14.01
CA CYS A 71 0.24 -26.79 -14.22
C CYS A 71 0.97 -27.78 -13.31
N ALA A 72 2.26 -27.57 -13.04
CA ALA A 72 3.02 -28.40 -12.10
C ALA A 72 2.48 -28.26 -10.67
N ALA A 73 2.18 -27.04 -10.23
CA ALA A 73 1.60 -26.76 -8.92
C ALA A 73 0.19 -27.38 -8.78
N ALA A 74 -0.67 -27.21 -9.79
CA ALA A 74 -2.02 -27.80 -9.80
C ALA A 74 -1.99 -29.34 -9.74
N THR A 75 -1.06 -29.96 -10.48
CA THR A 75 -0.90 -31.42 -10.52
C THR A 75 -0.39 -32.00 -9.21
N ARG A 76 0.39 -31.23 -8.43
CA ARG A 76 0.96 -31.70 -7.15
C ARG A 76 -0.09 -31.86 -6.06
N VAL A 77 -1.12 -31.01 -6.06
CA VAL A 77 -2.10 -30.92 -4.96
C VAL A 77 -3.36 -31.73 -5.27
N GLY A 78 -3.79 -31.75 -6.53
CA GLY A 78 -5.06 -32.34 -6.93
C GLY A 78 -4.93 -33.73 -7.54
N PRO A 79 -6.06 -34.47 -7.66
CA PRO A 79 -6.09 -35.75 -8.37
C PRO A 79 -5.98 -35.57 -9.90
N LEU A 80 -6.07 -34.34 -10.40
CA LEU A 80 -6.07 -34.00 -11.82
C LEU A 80 -4.64 -33.85 -12.33
N ARG A 81 -4.29 -34.57 -13.40
CA ARG A 81 -3.08 -34.30 -14.18
C ARG A 81 -3.33 -33.11 -15.09
N VAL A 82 -2.72 -31.97 -14.77
CA VAL A 82 -2.90 -30.72 -15.50
C VAL A 82 -1.71 -30.48 -16.44
N THR A 83 -1.99 -30.13 -17.69
CA THR A 83 -0.97 -29.88 -18.72
C THR A 83 -1.05 -28.44 -19.20
N ALA A 84 0.03 -27.93 -19.81
CA ALA A 84 0.02 -26.60 -20.42
C ALA A 84 -1.04 -26.44 -21.53
N ALA A 85 -1.50 -27.54 -22.15
CA ALA A 85 -2.62 -27.50 -23.08
C ALA A 85 -3.95 -27.19 -22.37
N HIS A 86 -4.19 -27.76 -21.18
CA HIS A 86 -5.38 -27.46 -20.38
C HIS A 86 -5.44 -26.01 -19.91
N LEU A 87 -4.28 -25.43 -19.56
CA LEU A 87 -4.19 -24.02 -19.21
C LEU A 87 -4.41 -23.12 -20.44
N ARG A 88 -3.76 -23.42 -21.58
CA ARG A 88 -3.95 -22.64 -22.83
C ARG A 88 -5.38 -22.69 -23.38
N ASP A 89 -6.09 -23.80 -23.18
CA ASP A 89 -7.52 -23.91 -23.51
C ASP A 89 -8.39 -22.92 -22.71
N ARG A 90 -7.98 -22.57 -21.49
CA ARG A 90 -8.66 -21.62 -20.58
C ARG A 90 -8.12 -20.19 -20.64
N TRP A 91 -6.83 -20.03 -20.92
CA TRP A 91 -6.16 -18.73 -21.02
C TRP A 91 -5.13 -18.79 -22.15
N PRO A 92 -5.45 -18.26 -23.34
CA PRO A 92 -4.54 -18.31 -24.49
C PRO A 92 -3.22 -17.58 -24.22
N ARG A 93 -3.25 -16.55 -23.37
CA ARG A 93 -2.09 -15.74 -22.97
C ARG A 93 -1.85 -15.83 -21.47
N GLN A 94 -0.61 -15.59 -21.06
CA GLN A 94 -0.25 -15.53 -19.65
C GLN A 94 -0.97 -14.38 -18.95
N ASP A 95 -1.06 -13.21 -19.57
CA ASP A 95 -1.75 -12.05 -19.00
C ASP A 95 -3.22 -12.35 -18.70
N ASP A 96 -3.86 -13.21 -19.50
CA ASP A 96 -5.25 -13.62 -19.28
C ASP A 96 -5.39 -14.46 -17.99
N VAL A 97 -4.43 -15.34 -17.70
CA VAL A 97 -4.43 -16.11 -16.45
C VAL A 97 -4.05 -15.24 -15.26
N VAL A 98 -3.15 -14.28 -15.42
CA VAL A 98 -2.80 -13.31 -14.37
C VAL A 98 -4.03 -12.50 -13.97
N ASP A 99 -4.76 -11.91 -14.94
CA ASP A 99 -5.99 -11.15 -14.70
C ASP A 99 -7.02 -11.96 -13.91
N ASP A 100 -7.29 -13.21 -14.33
CA ASP A 100 -8.29 -14.05 -13.68
C ASP A 100 -7.81 -14.62 -12.33
N VAL A 101 -6.50 -14.88 -12.15
CA VAL A 101 -5.93 -15.26 -10.85
C VAL A 101 -6.04 -14.12 -9.85
N LEU A 102 -5.71 -12.88 -10.25
CA LEU A 102 -5.88 -11.70 -9.40
C LEU A 102 -7.36 -11.46 -9.08
N SER A 103 -8.26 -11.61 -10.05
CA SER A 103 -9.70 -11.51 -9.81
C SER A 103 -10.19 -12.56 -8.82
N TYR A 104 -9.69 -13.79 -8.96
CA TYR A 104 -10.03 -14.91 -8.10
C TYR A 104 -9.47 -14.74 -6.67
N SER A 105 -8.23 -14.25 -6.54
CA SER A 105 -7.59 -13.98 -5.25
C SER A 105 -8.19 -12.78 -4.50
N LEU A 106 -9.05 -12.01 -5.15
CA LEU A 106 -9.76 -10.89 -4.55
C LEU A 106 -11.24 -11.18 -4.40
N TRP A 107 -11.66 -12.43 -4.63
CA TRP A 107 -13.05 -12.79 -4.48
C TRP A 107 -13.45 -12.75 -3.01
N PHE A 108 -14.30 -11.78 -2.65
CA PHE A 108 -14.71 -11.58 -1.27
C PHE A 108 -15.38 -12.80 -0.62
N GLU A 109 -16.10 -13.63 -1.37
CA GLU A 109 -16.73 -14.85 -0.83
C GLU A 109 -15.69 -15.89 -0.40
N HIS A 110 -14.47 -15.81 -0.94
CA HIS A 110 -13.38 -16.69 -0.55
C HIS A 110 -12.49 -16.03 0.52
N HIS A 111 -12.14 -14.75 0.34
CA HIS A 111 -11.14 -14.07 1.18
C HIS A 111 -11.72 -13.34 2.39
N PHE A 112 -12.95 -12.81 2.29
CA PHE A 112 -13.58 -12.03 3.36
C PHE A 112 -14.72 -12.78 4.06
N ALA A 113 -15.00 -14.03 3.70
CA ALA A 113 -16.09 -14.78 4.31
C ALA A 113 -15.93 -14.96 5.83
N GLY A 114 -14.70 -15.20 6.31
CA GLY A 114 -14.38 -15.26 7.74
C GLY A 114 -14.67 -13.92 8.43
N ALA A 115 -14.09 -12.84 7.90
CA ALA A 115 -14.29 -11.47 8.38
C ALA A 115 -15.78 -11.06 8.42
N ILE A 116 -16.55 -11.33 7.36
CA ILE A 116 -18.00 -11.05 7.29
C ILE A 116 -18.77 -11.86 8.33
N ALA A 117 -18.46 -13.15 8.46
CA ALA A 117 -19.11 -14.01 9.45
C ALA A 117 -18.80 -13.58 10.88
N GLN A 118 -17.57 -13.11 11.14
CA GLN A 118 -17.14 -12.62 12.44
C GLN A 118 -17.76 -11.27 12.78
N ALA A 119 -17.93 -10.36 11.82
CA ALA A 119 -18.56 -9.06 12.04
C ALA A 119 -19.93 -9.17 12.74
N ALA A 120 -20.74 -10.16 12.35
CA ALA A 120 -22.05 -10.40 12.96
C ALA A 120 -21.97 -11.01 14.38
N ARG A 121 -20.86 -11.67 14.72
CA ARG A 121 -20.65 -12.33 16.02
C ARG A 121 -19.95 -11.45 17.04
N LEU A 122 -19.16 -10.48 16.57
CA LEU A 122 -18.32 -9.64 17.41
C LEU A 122 -19.10 -8.93 18.55
N PRO A 123 -20.32 -8.40 18.33
CA PRO A 123 -21.13 -7.85 19.42
C PRO A 123 -21.59 -8.87 20.47
N GLN A 124 -21.54 -10.17 20.19
CA GLN A 124 -21.91 -11.24 21.11
C GLN A 124 -20.76 -11.60 22.05
N GLU A 125 -19.53 -11.19 21.74
CA GLU A 125 -18.36 -11.36 22.59
C GLU A 125 -18.29 -10.33 23.73
N LEU A 126 -19.15 -9.31 23.69
CA LEU A 126 -19.23 -8.26 24.70
C LEU A 126 -20.46 -8.45 25.61
N PRO A 127 -20.29 -8.33 26.95
CA PRO A 127 -21.42 -8.23 27.85
C PRO A 127 -22.22 -6.94 27.60
N GLU A 128 -23.47 -6.89 28.06
CA GLU A 128 -24.24 -5.63 28.05
C GLU A 128 -23.62 -4.63 29.03
N GLY A 129 -23.46 -3.39 28.57
CA GLY A 129 -22.79 -2.33 29.34
C GLY A 129 -21.26 -2.39 29.28
N ALA A 130 -20.67 -3.15 28.35
CA ALA A 130 -19.22 -3.21 28.17
C ALA A 130 -18.61 -1.81 27.97
N SER A 131 -17.41 -1.62 28.51
CA SER A 131 -16.61 -0.41 28.31
C SER A 131 -16.10 -0.30 26.86
N LEU A 132 -15.66 0.90 26.47
CA LEU A 132 -15.00 1.09 25.17
C LEU A 132 -13.65 0.34 25.10
N ASP A 133 -12.95 0.17 26.21
CA ASP A 133 -11.68 -0.55 26.24
C ASP A 133 -11.88 -2.05 26.00
N GLU A 134 -12.94 -2.64 26.57
CA GLU A 134 -13.33 -4.02 26.27
C GLU A 134 -13.72 -4.19 24.80
N ALA A 135 -14.44 -3.22 24.23
CA ALA A 135 -14.77 -3.20 22.81
C ALA A 135 -13.52 -3.14 21.92
N VAL A 136 -12.58 -2.24 22.22
CA VAL A 136 -11.29 -2.16 21.50
C VAL A 136 -10.54 -3.47 21.61
N ALA A 137 -10.47 -4.09 22.79
CA ALA A 137 -9.79 -5.36 22.98
C ALA A 137 -10.40 -6.50 22.14
N VAL A 138 -11.73 -6.54 21.99
CA VAL A 138 -12.42 -7.50 21.11
C VAL A 138 -12.08 -7.20 19.64
N LEU A 139 -12.12 -5.93 19.22
CA LEU A 139 -11.81 -5.54 17.84
C LEU A 139 -10.37 -5.89 17.43
N VAL A 140 -9.39 -5.70 18.31
CA VAL A 140 -7.98 -6.06 18.07
C VAL A 140 -7.80 -7.57 17.84
N ARG A 141 -8.58 -8.41 18.54
CA ARG A 141 -8.50 -9.88 18.38
C ARG A 141 -9.29 -10.41 17.19
N SER A 142 -10.03 -9.55 16.48
CA SER A 142 -10.87 -9.97 15.38
C SER A 142 -10.08 -10.15 14.08
N GLU A 143 -10.48 -11.12 13.26
CA GLU A 143 -10.01 -11.35 11.89
C GLU A 143 -10.47 -10.22 10.93
N LEU A 144 -11.40 -9.36 11.35
CA LEU A 144 -11.68 -8.10 10.65
C LEU A 144 -10.44 -7.21 10.61
N HIS A 145 -9.57 -7.32 11.62
CA HIS A 145 -8.25 -6.73 11.59
C HIS A 145 -7.31 -7.67 10.80
N THR A 146 -7.04 -7.31 9.54
CA THR A 146 -6.39 -8.13 8.51
C THR A 146 -4.96 -8.59 8.82
N LEU A 147 -4.40 -8.24 9.99
CA LEU A 147 -3.06 -8.65 10.40
C LEU A 147 -2.94 -10.17 10.63
N ALA A 148 -4.05 -10.88 10.81
CA ALA A 148 -4.05 -12.32 11.04
C ALA A 148 -3.60 -13.14 9.81
N GLU A 149 -3.73 -12.58 8.60
CA GLU A 149 -3.33 -13.24 7.34
C GLU A 149 -2.46 -12.30 6.49
N PRO A 150 -1.16 -12.19 6.78
CA PRO A 150 -0.30 -11.21 6.10
C PRO A 150 -0.14 -11.47 4.60
N VAL A 151 -0.38 -12.70 4.17
CA VAL A 151 -0.30 -13.15 2.79
C VAL A 151 -1.46 -12.60 1.96
N THR A 152 -2.69 -12.56 2.49
CA THR A 152 -3.84 -11.92 1.82
C THR A 152 -3.71 -10.41 1.81
N SER A 153 -3.18 -9.83 2.90
CA SER A 153 -2.84 -8.40 2.96
C SER A 153 -1.85 -7.98 1.86
N ARG A 154 -0.84 -8.80 1.53
CA ARG A 154 0.06 -8.50 0.39
C ARG A 154 -0.65 -8.53 -0.96
N MET A 155 -1.54 -9.49 -1.18
CA MET A 155 -2.34 -9.52 -2.41
C MET A 155 -3.25 -8.29 -2.53
N GLU A 156 -3.82 -7.85 -1.41
CA GLU A 156 -4.61 -6.63 -1.33
C GLU A 156 -3.77 -5.39 -1.67
N VAL A 157 -2.61 -5.21 -1.04
CA VAL A 157 -1.72 -4.08 -1.34
C VAL A 157 -1.27 -4.10 -2.81
N LEU A 158 -0.92 -5.28 -3.34
CA LEU A 158 -0.53 -5.45 -4.74
C LEU A 158 -1.70 -5.00 -5.63
N SER A 159 -2.89 -5.55 -5.42
CA SER A 159 -4.05 -5.23 -6.23
C SER A 159 -4.48 -3.76 -6.14
N CYS A 160 -4.36 -3.12 -4.97
CA CYS A 160 -4.58 -1.68 -4.80
C CYS A 160 -3.65 -0.87 -5.69
N ALA A 161 -2.37 -1.23 -5.74
CA ALA A 161 -1.42 -0.51 -6.55
C ALA A 161 -1.67 -0.67 -8.07
N LEU A 162 -2.20 -1.83 -8.47
CA LEU A 162 -2.51 -2.12 -9.88
C LEU A 162 -3.86 -1.58 -10.34
N ALA A 163 -4.83 -1.42 -9.44
CA ALA A 163 -6.17 -0.94 -9.75
C ALA A 163 -6.19 0.43 -10.44
N ALA A 164 -5.17 1.26 -10.21
CA ALA A 164 -5.05 2.53 -10.90
C ALA A 164 -4.81 2.38 -12.41
N SER A 165 -4.02 1.38 -12.83
CA SER A 165 -3.77 1.11 -14.25
C SER A 165 -4.78 0.13 -14.87
N GLN A 166 -5.56 -0.56 -14.04
CA GLN A 166 -6.47 -1.62 -14.45
C GLN A 166 -7.92 -1.30 -14.06
N PRO A 167 -8.74 -0.69 -14.96
CA PRO A 167 -10.11 -0.31 -14.64
C PRO A 167 -11.00 -1.45 -14.12
N TRP A 168 -10.77 -2.67 -14.60
CA TRP A 168 -11.50 -3.85 -14.15
C TRP A 168 -11.15 -4.22 -12.69
N LEU A 169 -9.89 -4.07 -12.30
CA LEU A 169 -9.42 -4.38 -10.96
C LEU A 169 -9.92 -3.32 -9.96
N ARG A 170 -9.96 -2.06 -10.39
CA ARG A 170 -10.61 -0.98 -9.63
C ARG A 170 -12.07 -1.27 -9.32
N GLU A 171 -12.81 -1.81 -10.28
CA GLU A 171 -14.20 -2.19 -10.09
C GLU A 171 -14.36 -3.40 -9.16
N VAL A 172 -13.42 -4.36 -9.20
CA VAL A 172 -13.37 -5.45 -8.21
C VAL A 172 -13.12 -4.88 -6.80
N GLN A 173 -12.14 -3.99 -6.67
CA GLN A 173 -11.81 -3.38 -5.38
C GLN A 173 -12.96 -2.57 -4.80
N ARG A 174 -13.67 -1.76 -5.61
CA ARG A 174 -14.87 -1.04 -5.13
C ARG A 174 -15.91 -1.97 -4.51
N ARG A 175 -16.15 -3.13 -5.12
CA ARG A 175 -17.10 -4.12 -4.59
C ARG A 175 -16.60 -4.74 -3.30
N ASN A 176 -15.31 -5.09 -3.25
CA ASN A 176 -14.69 -5.64 -2.05
C ASN A 176 -14.78 -4.65 -0.89
N TYR A 177 -14.40 -3.40 -1.12
CA TYR A 177 -14.53 -2.33 -0.12
C TYR A 177 -15.96 -2.11 0.32
N ALA A 178 -16.94 -2.12 -0.58
CA ALA A 178 -18.35 -1.97 -0.19
C ALA A 178 -18.81 -3.12 0.73
N VAL A 179 -18.37 -4.35 0.48
CA VAL A 179 -18.66 -5.51 1.33
C VAL A 179 -17.94 -5.39 2.68
N TYR A 180 -16.66 -5.00 2.66
CA TYR A 180 -15.85 -4.84 3.86
C TYR A 180 -16.35 -3.71 4.77
N ASP A 181 -16.74 -2.57 4.19
CA ASP A 181 -17.36 -1.45 4.91
C ASP A 181 -18.70 -1.85 5.54
N ALA A 182 -19.51 -2.64 4.84
CA ALA A 182 -20.76 -3.15 5.40
C ALA A 182 -20.53 -4.12 6.57
N ALA A 183 -19.46 -4.91 6.51
CA ALA A 183 -19.05 -5.77 7.62
C ALA A 183 -18.61 -4.93 8.83
N TRP A 184 -17.76 -3.92 8.62
CA TRP A 184 -17.35 -2.99 9.68
C TRP A 184 -18.53 -2.22 10.28
N ASP A 185 -19.43 -1.71 9.46
CA ASP A 185 -20.65 -1.02 9.92
C ASP A 185 -21.51 -1.92 10.81
N THR A 186 -21.70 -3.17 10.39
CA THR A 186 -22.44 -4.18 11.17
C THR A 186 -21.76 -4.45 12.52
N ALA A 187 -20.45 -4.68 12.51
CA ALA A 187 -19.69 -4.97 13.73
C ALA A 187 -19.72 -3.78 14.71
N LEU A 188 -19.37 -2.59 14.22
CA LEU A 188 -19.26 -1.38 15.04
C LEU A 188 -20.62 -0.94 15.57
N SER A 189 -21.69 -0.98 14.77
CA SER A 189 -23.03 -0.67 15.23
C SER A 189 -23.50 -1.59 16.37
N GLY A 190 -23.18 -2.88 16.29
CA GLY A 190 -23.49 -3.84 17.35
C GLY A 190 -22.65 -3.64 18.60
N VAL A 191 -21.34 -3.41 18.44
CA VAL A 191 -20.40 -3.10 19.54
C VAL A 191 -20.83 -1.85 20.30
N LEU A 192 -21.11 -0.76 19.59
CA LEU A 192 -21.55 0.50 20.20
C LEU A 192 -22.82 0.33 21.03
N ARG A 193 -23.77 -0.48 20.52
CA ARG A 193 -25.01 -0.80 21.24
C ARG A 193 -24.72 -1.55 22.54
N ARG A 194 -23.83 -2.55 22.53
CA ARG A 194 -23.41 -3.28 23.73
C ARG A 194 -22.75 -2.35 24.75
N CYS A 195 -22.02 -1.34 24.28
CA CYS A 195 -21.38 -0.33 25.13
C CYS A 195 -22.31 0.80 25.59
N GLY A 196 -23.60 0.80 25.24
CA GLY A 196 -24.50 1.90 25.57
C GLY A 196 -24.10 3.23 24.92
N ARG A 197 -23.47 3.16 23.73
CA ARG A 197 -23.00 4.31 22.96
C ARG A 197 -23.83 4.48 21.68
N ARG A 198 -23.89 5.73 21.21
CA ARG A 198 -24.40 6.10 19.89
C ARG A 198 -23.39 7.00 19.19
N LEU A 199 -23.47 7.08 17.86
CA LEU A 199 -22.71 8.08 17.12
C LEU A 199 -23.18 9.50 17.49
N ARG A 200 -22.25 10.45 17.48
CA ARG A 200 -22.54 11.88 17.57
C ARG A 200 -23.38 12.31 16.37
N ASP A 201 -24.22 13.32 16.58
CA ASP A 201 -25.06 13.84 15.51
C ASP A 201 -24.18 14.39 14.37
N GLY A 202 -24.54 14.07 13.14
CA GLY A 202 -23.76 14.44 11.96
C GLY A 202 -22.61 13.49 11.60
N VAL A 203 -22.30 12.46 12.42
CA VAL A 203 -21.31 11.43 12.08
C VAL A 203 -22.02 10.19 11.50
N PRO A 204 -21.88 9.91 10.19
CA PRO A 204 -22.47 8.72 9.58
C PRO A 204 -21.76 7.44 10.04
N ALA A 205 -22.51 6.36 10.24
CA ALA A 205 -21.91 5.07 10.61
C ALA A 205 -20.91 4.54 9.56
N SER A 206 -21.20 4.81 8.28
CA SER A 206 -20.27 4.54 7.17
C SER A 206 -18.90 5.24 7.31
N ASP A 207 -18.84 6.43 7.91
CA ASP A 207 -17.55 7.12 8.12
C ASP A 207 -16.75 6.45 9.23
N LEU A 208 -17.40 6.03 10.33
CA LEU A 208 -16.75 5.22 11.38
C LEU A 208 -16.23 3.89 10.83
N ALA A 209 -17.06 3.15 10.09
CA ALA A 209 -16.68 1.90 9.47
C ALA A 209 -15.47 2.05 8.54
N ARG A 210 -15.51 3.06 7.67
CA ARG A 210 -14.43 3.36 6.73
C ARG A 210 -13.14 3.74 7.46
N ALA A 211 -13.19 4.66 8.43
CA ALA A 211 -11.99 5.10 9.15
C ALA A 211 -11.33 3.98 9.96
N VAL A 212 -12.14 3.10 10.58
CA VAL A 212 -11.61 1.92 11.27
C VAL A 212 -11.01 0.91 10.28
N GLY A 213 -11.66 0.69 9.13
CA GLY A 213 -11.12 -0.14 8.06
C GLY A 213 -9.79 0.42 7.51
N GLY A 214 -9.74 1.71 7.18
CA GLY A 214 -8.52 2.38 6.72
C GLY A 214 -7.41 2.37 7.77
N LEU A 215 -7.73 2.57 9.05
CA LEU A 215 -6.75 2.38 10.13
C LEU A 215 -6.16 0.96 10.10
N GLY A 216 -7.01 -0.06 9.98
CA GLY A 216 -6.58 -1.46 9.89
C GLY A 216 -5.62 -1.69 8.71
N GLU A 217 -5.99 -1.18 7.54
CA GLU A 217 -5.18 -1.29 6.32
C GLU A 217 -3.82 -0.59 6.43
N GLY A 218 -3.77 0.61 6.99
CA GLY A 218 -2.51 1.33 7.17
C GLY A 218 -1.60 0.68 8.21
N VAL A 219 -2.18 0.14 9.29
CA VAL A 219 -1.44 -0.68 10.24
C VAL A 219 -0.88 -1.94 9.56
N SER A 220 -1.68 -2.62 8.72
CA SER A 220 -1.22 -3.77 7.92
C SER A 220 -0.08 -3.40 6.98
N LEU A 221 -0.19 -2.27 6.27
CA LEU A 221 0.86 -1.79 5.37
C LEU A 221 2.18 -1.57 6.13
N ARG A 222 2.09 -1.03 7.34
CA ARG A 222 3.26 -0.81 8.20
C ARG A 222 3.87 -2.13 8.69
N LEU A 223 3.05 -3.08 9.14
CA LEU A 223 3.51 -4.41 9.53
C LEU A 223 4.25 -5.09 8.37
N LEU A 224 3.68 -5.06 7.17
CA LEU A 224 4.30 -5.61 5.96
C LEU A 224 5.66 -4.94 5.67
N ALA A 225 5.73 -3.62 5.87
CA ALA A 225 6.94 -2.83 5.64
C ALA A 225 8.05 -3.05 6.70
N HIS A 226 7.68 -3.41 7.93
CA HIS A 226 8.61 -3.62 9.06
C HIS A 226 9.04 -5.09 9.25
N GLY A 227 8.44 -5.98 8.47
CA GLY A 227 8.53 -7.42 8.62
C GLY A 227 7.56 -7.92 9.71
N GLU A 228 6.98 -9.10 9.48
CA GLU A 228 5.97 -9.73 10.35
C GLU A 228 6.56 -10.38 11.60
N ARG A 229 7.49 -9.70 12.25
CA ARG A 229 8.08 -10.18 13.49
C ARG A 229 7.05 -10.02 14.62
N PRO A 230 7.02 -10.92 15.63
CA PRO A 230 6.04 -10.84 16.71
C PRO A 230 6.03 -9.49 17.46
N GLU A 231 7.18 -8.81 17.56
CA GLU A 231 7.27 -7.47 18.13
C GLU A 231 6.61 -6.38 17.27
N GLU A 232 6.74 -6.46 15.93
CA GLU A 232 6.09 -5.53 15.00
C GLU A 232 4.58 -5.79 14.95
N GLN A 233 4.15 -7.05 15.06
CA GLN A 233 2.74 -7.41 15.21
C GLN A 233 2.15 -6.78 16.48
N ARG A 234 2.82 -6.89 17.62
CA ARG A 234 2.35 -6.27 18.87
C ARG A 234 2.29 -4.74 18.78
N ALA A 235 3.24 -4.12 18.09
CA ALA A 235 3.24 -2.69 17.85
C ALA A 235 2.07 -2.28 16.94
N ALA A 236 1.81 -3.05 15.88
CA ALA A 236 0.69 -2.88 14.98
C ALA A 236 -0.66 -3.01 15.71
N ASP A 237 -0.85 -4.05 16.53
CA ASP A 237 -2.05 -4.24 17.35
C ASP A 237 -2.27 -3.05 18.31
N ALA A 238 -1.19 -2.53 18.90
CA ALA A 238 -1.25 -1.37 19.81
C ALA A 238 -1.60 -0.06 19.08
N ASP A 239 -1.06 0.15 17.87
CA ASP A 239 -1.39 1.29 17.01
C ASP A 239 -2.86 1.23 16.56
N PHE A 240 -3.35 0.04 16.18
CA PHE A 240 -4.76 -0.17 15.85
C PHE A 240 -5.67 0.08 17.06
N ALA A 241 -5.36 -0.50 18.22
CA ALA A 241 -6.12 -0.31 19.45
C ALA A 241 -6.26 1.17 19.83
N ARG A 242 -5.15 1.92 19.72
CA ARG A 242 -5.12 3.35 20.01
C ARG A 242 -5.97 4.15 19.03
N GLY A 243 -5.83 3.89 17.73
CA GLY A 243 -6.59 4.58 16.70
C GLY A 243 -8.08 4.30 16.77
N VAL A 244 -8.49 3.04 16.96
CA VAL A 244 -9.91 2.69 17.14
C VAL A 244 -10.45 3.32 18.41
N GLY A 245 -9.72 3.25 19.53
CA GLY A 245 -10.12 3.90 20.78
C GLY A 245 -10.31 5.42 20.60
N ALA A 246 -9.41 6.08 19.87
CA ALA A 246 -9.51 7.50 19.55
C ALA A 246 -10.75 7.79 18.68
N LEU A 247 -10.96 7.03 17.60
CA LEU A 247 -12.15 7.15 16.74
C LEU A 247 -13.44 6.98 17.54
N LEU A 248 -13.56 5.92 18.34
CA LEU A 248 -14.75 5.66 19.15
C LEU A 248 -15.01 6.78 20.16
N ARG A 249 -13.99 7.31 20.85
CA ARG A 249 -14.15 8.45 21.76
C ARG A 249 -14.50 9.75 21.04
N SER A 250 -13.95 10.00 19.85
CA SER A 250 -14.17 11.21 19.04
C SER A 250 -15.52 11.23 18.31
N TRP A 251 -16.12 10.07 18.03
CA TRP A 251 -17.34 9.98 17.22
C TRP A 251 -18.55 9.45 17.96
N THR A 252 -18.43 9.09 19.24
CA THR A 252 -19.55 8.54 20.00
C THR A 252 -19.81 9.28 21.30
N VAL A 253 -21.06 9.17 21.76
CA VAL A 253 -21.54 9.70 23.04
C VAL A 253 -22.34 8.63 23.79
N PRO A 254 -22.42 8.68 25.13
CA PRO A 254 -23.34 7.83 25.89
C PRO A 254 -24.80 8.04 25.45
N VAL A 255 -25.55 6.96 25.33
CA VAL A 255 -27.00 7.03 25.14
C VAL A 255 -27.61 7.64 26.41
N GLY A 256 -28.25 8.82 26.29
CA GLY A 256 -28.92 9.51 27.40
C GLY A 256 -28.26 10.81 27.89
N THR A 257 -27.13 11.24 27.30
CA THR A 257 -26.53 12.56 27.56
C THR A 257 -27.00 13.58 26.52
N GLY A 258 -27.74 14.60 26.93
CA GLY A 258 -28.18 15.71 26.09
C GLY A 258 -27.73 17.05 26.69
N GLY A 259 -27.06 17.88 25.88
CA GLY A 259 -26.56 19.23 26.24
C GLY A 259 -25.33 19.21 27.16
N GLU A 260 -24.40 20.16 27.17
CA GLU A 260 -24.19 21.47 26.53
C GLU A 260 -22.67 21.63 26.34
N GLY A 261 -22.23 22.46 25.38
CA GLY A 261 -20.81 22.64 25.03
C GLY A 261 -20.05 23.54 26.01
N GLU A 262 -18.74 23.30 26.10
CA GLU A 262 -17.76 24.17 26.76
C GLU A 262 -16.78 24.73 25.71
N ASP A 263 -16.69 26.07 25.69
CA ASP A 263 -15.65 26.88 25.06
C ASP A 263 -14.40 26.87 25.95
N ASP A 264 -13.20 26.82 25.34
CA ASP A 264 -11.94 26.90 26.08
C ASP A 264 -10.99 27.96 25.51
N ASP A 265 -10.30 28.62 26.44
CA ASP A 265 -9.76 29.97 26.40
C ASP A 265 -8.26 30.03 26.03
N GLU A 266 -7.84 31.18 25.51
CA GLU A 266 -6.52 31.48 24.91
C GLU A 266 -5.30 31.31 25.85
N ARG A 267 -4.21 30.71 25.34
CA ARG A 267 -2.87 30.88 25.93
C ARG A 267 -1.69 30.73 24.95
N ALA A 268 -0.60 31.42 25.29
CA ALA A 268 0.53 31.81 24.46
C ALA A 268 1.58 30.71 24.14
N PRO A 269 2.35 30.83 23.05
CA PRO A 269 3.16 29.74 22.47
C PRO A 269 4.55 29.56 23.10
N GLY A 270 5.03 28.30 23.06
CA GLY A 270 6.38 27.88 23.45
C GLY A 270 7.34 27.72 22.24
N PRO A 271 8.66 27.53 22.48
CA PRO A 271 9.69 27.63 21.46
C PRO A 271 9.83 26.37 20.60
N ALA A 272 10.29 26.55 19.35
CA ALA A 272 10.43 25.52 18.33
C ALA A 272 11.71 24.66 18.47
N LEU A 273 11.59 23.38 18.11
CA LEU A 273 12.70 22.43 17.96
C LEU A 273 13.10 22.25 16.49
N LEU A 274 14.39 22.02 16.24
CA LEU A 274 14.96 21.85 14.91
C LEU A 274 14.94 20.38 14.46
N ALA A 275 14.52 20.16 13.22
CA ALA A 275 14.53 18.85 12.58
C ALA A 275 15.97 18.36 12.28
N PRO A 276 16.21 17.03 12.32
CA PRO A 276 17.52 16.45 11.99
C PRO A 276 17.84 16.59 10.48
N PRO A 277 19.13 16.69 10.10
CA PRO A 277 19.53 16.84 8.71
C PRO A 277 19.28 15.54 7.91
N PRO A 278 18.80 15.64 6.66
CA PRO A 278 18.55 14.48 5.80
C PRO A 278 19.86 13.81 5.34
N ARG A 279 19.81 12.50 5.09
CA ARG A 279 20.82 11.81 4.26
C ARG A 279 20.59 12.18 2.80
N THR A 280 21.61 12.70 2.12
CA THR A 280 21.49 13.42 0.83
C THR A 280 22.21 12.75 -0.34
N HIS A 281 22.87 11.61 -0.14
CA HIS A 281 23.67 10.98 -1.20
C HIS A 281 22.98 9.75 -1.79
N VAL A 282 22.86 9.72 -3.13
CA VAL A 282 22.35 8.56 -3.91
C VAL A 282 23.12 7.28 -3.59
N ALA A 283 24.41 7.38 -3.26
CA ALA A 283 25.23 6.24 -2.85
C ALA A 283 24.73 5.53 -1.58
N ASP A 284 23.96 6.21 -0.72
CA ASP A 284 23.44 5.63 0.52
C ASP A 284 22.17 4.78 0.30
N VAL A 285 21.59 4.82 -0.90
CA VAL A 285 20.32 4.12 -1.26
C VAL A 285 20.49 3.10 -2.39
N LEU A 286 21.74 2.81 -2.80
CA LEU A 286 22.10 1.80 -3.80
C LEU A 286 22.98 0.70 -3.14
N PRO A 287 22.41 -0.13 -2.24
CA PRO A 287 23.18 -1.05 -1.42
C PRO A 287 23.95 -2.11 -2.23
N ARG A 288 23.46 -2.53 -3.41
CA ARG A 288 24.11 -3.56 -4.24
C ARG A 288 25.26 -2.98 -5.06
N LEU A 289 25.08 -1.79 -5.64
CA LEU A 289 26.17 -1.04 -6.28
C LEU A 289 27.27 -0.70 -5.26
N GLY A 290 26.87 -0.51 -3.99
CA GLY A 290 27.73 -0.26 -2.85
C GLY A 290 28.35 -1.51 -2.20
N ASP A 291 27.95 -2.73 -2.53
CA ASP A 291 28.39 -3.97 -1.88
C ASP A 291 29.64 -4.54 -2.58
N PRO A 292 30.74 -4.86 -1.86
CA PRO A 292 31.96 -5.33 -2.50
C PRO A 292 31.86 -6.77 -3.01
N ALA A 293 30.84 -7.53 -2.60
CA ALA A 293 30.57 -8.89 -3.08
C ALA A 293 29.76 -8.91 -4.38
N SER A 294 28.95 -7.89 -4.63
CA SER A 294 28.03 -7.83 -5.78
C SER A 294 28.35 -6.73 -6.79
N GLY A 295 29.12 -5.71 -6.42
CA GLY A 295 29.56 -4.62 -7.29
C GLY A 295 30.85 -4.91 -8.06
N THR A 296 31.02 -4.26 -9.21
CA THR A 296 32.23 -4.40 -10.05
C THR A 296 33.46 -3.64 -9.54
N ARG A 297 33.36 -2.99 -8.37
CA ARG A 297 34.40 -2.11 -7.81
C ARG A 297 34.77 -2.52 -6.40
N THR A 298 36.07 -2.65 -6.14
CA THR A 298 36.62 -3.17 -4.88
C THR A 298 36.83 -2.13 -3.78
N THR A 299 36.72 -0.82 -4.08
CA THR A 299 36.98 0.26 -3.10
C THR A 299 35.75 1.10 -2.81
N ALA A 300 35.59 1.57 -1.58
CA ALA A 300 34.49 2.46 -1.18
C ALA A 300 34.42 3.74 -2.02
N GLY A 301 35.58 4.37 -2.30
CA GLY A 301 35.64 5.56 -3.15
C GLY A 301 35.24 5.32 -4.60
N ALA A 302 35.56 4.14 -5.17
CA ALA A 302 35.13 3.80 -6.52
C ALA A 302 33.63 3.48 -6.59
N ARG A 303 33.07 2.84 -5.56
CA ARG A 303 31.62 2.56 -5.46
C ARG A 303 30.81 3.84 -5.31
N ARG A 304 31.23 4.78 -4.46
CA ARG A 304 30.59 6.10 -4.35
C ARG A 304 30.64 6.86 -5.67
N ARG A 305 31.81 6.89 -6.34
CA ARG A 305 31.92 7.50 -7.68
C ARG A 305 31.01 6.85 -8.71
N LEU A 306 30.83 5.53 -8.66
CA LEU A 306 29.95 4.80 -9.58
C LEU A 306 28.47 5.13 -9.31
N ALA A 307 28.06 5.16 -8.04
CA ALA A 307 26.71 5.54 -7.62
C ALA A 307 26.34 6.98 -7.98
N GLU A 308 27.32 7.89 -7.89
CA GLU A 308 27.17 9.31 -8.21
C GLU A 308 27.43 9.63 -9.69
N ASP A 309 27.81 8.65 -10.51
CA ASP A 309 28.10 8.92 -11.92
C ASP A 309 26.83 9.18 -12.73
N ARG A 310 27.02 9.98 -13.77
CA ARG A 310 25.94 10.41 -14.65
C ARG A 310 25.25 9.24 -15.35
N ILE A 311 25.96 8.16 -15.66
CA ILE A 311 25.39 7.02 -16.40
C ILE A 311 24.49 6.18 -15.48
N THR A 312 24.87 6.01 -14.21
CA THR A 312 24.05 5.35 -13.19
C THR A 312 22.75 6.10 -12.98
N ALA A 313 22.81 7.43 -12.82
CA ALA A 313 21.62 8.27 -12.75
C ALA A 313 20.74 8.10 -13.99
N GLN A 314 21.31 8.16 -15.20
CA GLN A 314 20.56 7.98 -16.46
C GLN A 314 19.90 6.60 -16.60
N LEU A 315 20.56 5.54 -16.12
CA LEU A 315 20.01 4.20 -16.14
C LEU A 315 18.87 4.07 -15.13
N LEU A 316 19.01 4.62 -13.92
CA LEU A 316 17.97 4.66 -12.91
C LEU A 316 16.78 5.53 -13.33
N ASP A 317 17.01 6.65 -14.00
CA ASP A 317 15.93 7.50 -14.52
C ASP A 317 15.16 6.77 -15.64
N GLY A 318 15.87 6.16 -16.60
CA GLY A 318 15.23 5.32 -17.62
C GLY A 318 14.46 4.14 -17.02
N ALA A 319 14.96 3.59 -15.91
CA ALA A 319 14.30 2.53 -15.17
C ALA A 319 13.01 2.97 -14.49
N LEU A 320 13.04 4.14 -13.86
CA LEU A 320 11.87 4.77 -13.25
C LEU A 320 10.80 5.06 -14.30
N VAL A 321 11.19 5.47 -15.51
CA VAL A 321 10.26 5.63 -16.64
C VAL A 321 9.63 4.29 -17.03
N VAL A 322 10.41 3.21 -17.12
CA VAL A 322 9.85 1.88 -17.39
C VAL A 322 8.88 1.49 -16.28
N LEU A 323 9.26 1.63 -15.00
CA LEU A 323 8.36 1.34 -13.88
C LEU A 323 7.09 2.20 -13.97
N ALA A 324 7.23 3.48 -14.28
CA ALA A 324 6.10 4.39 -14.41
C ALA A 324 5.13 3.91 -15.49
N GLU A 325 5.60 3.66 -16.71
CA GLU A 325 4.79 3.13 -17.80
C GLU A 325 4.12 1.79 -17.44
N GLU A 326 4.86 0.90 -16.77
CA GLU A 326 4.37 -0.41 -16.33
C GLU A 326 3.22 -0.31 -15.32
N PHE A 327 3.24 0.73 -14.49
CA PHE A 327 2.20 0.96 -13.48
C PHE A 327 1.16 2.01 -13.90
N GLY A 328 1.16 2.41 -15.18
CA GLY A 328 0.25 3.44 -15.71
C GLY A 328 0.40 4.77 -14.98
N VAL A 329 1.63 5.08 -14.57
CA VAL A 329 2.06 6.38 -14.06
C VAL A 329 2.51 7.23 -15.25
N ASP A 330 2.10 8.49 -15.26
CA ASP A 330 2.66 9.44 -16.22
C ASP A 330 4.14 9.67 -15.87
N ALA A 331 5.07 9.34 -16.77
CA ALA A 331 6.49 9.49 -16.49
C ALA A 331 6.89 10.95 -16.19
N GLY A 332 6.08 11.92 -16.63
CA GLY A 332 6.23 13.33 -16.28
C GLY A 332 6.15 13.61 -14.77
N SER A 333 5.54 12.72 -13.98
CA SER A 333 5.44 12.83 -12.53
C SER A 333 6.72 12.44 -11.80
N VAL A 334 7.49 11.52 -12.38
CA VAL A 334 8.62 10.85 -11.71
C VAL A 334 9.93 11.59 -11.99
N CYS A 335 10.04 12.20 -13.16
CA CYS A 335 11.16 13.08 -13.47
C CYS A 335 10.85 14.45 -12.88
N GLY A 336 11.58 14.86 -11.83
CA GLY A 336 11.36 16.13 -11.12
C GLY A 336 11.28 17.38 -12.04
N PRO A 337 11.01 18.58 -11.48
CA PRO A 337 10.54 19.77 -12.21
C PRO A 337 11.43 20.22 -13.39
N SER A 338 12.68 19.75 -13.48
CA SER A 338 13.57 19.97 -14.63
C SER A 338 13.23 19.17 -15.89
N CYS A 339 12.31 18.19 -15.86
CA CYS A 339 11.95 17.36 -17.02
C CYS A 339 10.49 17.51 -17.49
N ALA A 340 9.75 18.53 -17.05
CA ALA A 340 8.32 18.69 -17.35
C ALA A 340 7.98 18.85 -18.87
N GLY A 341 8.98 18.96 -19.76
CA GLY A 341 8.78 19.03 -21.22
C GLY A 341 9.30 17.82 -22.00
N CYS A 342 9.83 16.79 -21.34
CA CYS A 342 10.60 15.74 -22.02
C CYS A 342 9.75 14.54 -22.50
N TRP A 343 8.46 14.47 -22.14
CA TRP A 343 7.67 13.27 -22.43
C TRP A 343 6.15 13.52 -22.58
N SER A 344 5.52 12.72 -23.43
CA SER A 344 4.07 12.54 -23.47
C SER A 344 3.81 11.06 -23.69
N PRO A 345 2.98 10.40 -22.85
CA PRO A 345 2.66 8.99 -23.06
C PRO A 345 2.03 8.80 -24.43
N ALA A 346 2.36 7.69 -25.10
CA ALA A 346 1.53 7.24 -26.21
C ALA A 346 0.13 6.94 -25.65
N PRO A 347 -0.94 7.61 -26.11
CA PRO A 347 -2.27 7.55 -25.49
C PRO A 347 -2.91 6.14 -25.48
N ASP A 348 -2.33 5.18 -26.20
CA ASP A 348 -2.84 3.82 -26.36
C ASP A 348 -1.89 2.72 -25.82
N ALA A 349 -0.84 3.09 -25.08
CA ALA A 349 0.07 2.10 -24.51
C ALA A 349 -0.62 1.31 -23.39
N VAL A 350 -1.09 0.09 -23.71
CA VAL A 350 -1.60 -0.84 -22.70
C VAL A 350 -0.43 -1.27 -21.78
N PRO A 351 -0.54 -1.12 -20.45
CA PRO A 351 0.49 -1.55 -19.50
C PRO A 351 0.86 -3.03 -19.72
N ARG A 352 2.15 -3.36 -19.77
CA ARG A 352 2.66 -4.72 -20.07
C ARG A 352 3.49 -5.30 -18.94
N PHE A 353 2.77 -5.62 -17.88
CA PHE A 353 3.27 -6.04 -16.58
C PHE A 353 4.59 -6.84 -16.55
N PHE A 354 5.66 -6.23 -16.03
CA PHE A 354 6.95 -6.81 -15.58
C PHE A 354 7.76 -7.72 -16.54
N ALA A 355 7.25 -8.10 -17.71
CA ALA A 355 8.04 -8.72 -18.78
C ALA A 355 9.03 -7.73 -19.43
N SER A 356 9.12 -6.52 -18.88
CA SER A 356 9.46 -5.27 -19.54
C SER A 356 10.55 -4.48 -18.86
N VAL A 357 10.81 -4.64 -17.55
CA VAL A 357 12.00 -4.08 -16.88
C VAL A 357 13.23 -4.92 -17.25
N SER A 358 13.41 -5.10 -18.56
CA SER A 358 14.57 -5.71 -19.18
C SER A 358 15.65 -4.66 -19.35
N ALA A 359 16.91 -5.10 -19.31
CA ALA A 359 18.05 -4.23 -19.62
C ALA A 359 17.85 -3.44 -20.92
N ALA A 360 17.35 -4.10 -21.96
CA ALA A 360 17.13 -3.50 -23.27
C ALA A 360 16.08 -2.38 -23.24
N ARG A 361 14.96 -2.55 -22.51
CA ARG A 361 13.93 -1.51 -22.42
C ARG A 361 14.42 -0.32 -21.59
N VAL A 362 15.06 -0.56 -20.46
CA VAL A 362 15.64 0.49 -19.61
C VAL A 362 16.63 1.35 -20.41
N VAL A 363 17.52 0.70 -21.16
CA VAL A 363 18.48 1.38 -22.02
C VAL A 363 17.76 2.12 -23.16
N ALA A 364 16.69 1.56 -23.73
CA ALA A 364 15.89 2.24 -24.74
C ALA A 364 15.21 3.50 -24.19
N GLU A 365 14.65 3.46 -22.98
CA GLU A 365 14.05 4.64 -22.33
C GLU A 365 15.11 5.70 -21.99
N ALA A 366 16.24 5.28 -21.41
CA ALA A 366 17.36 6.19 -21.16
C ALA A 366 17.79 6.90 -22.46
N ARG A 367 17.89 6.16 -23.58
CA ARG A 367 18.21 6.73 -24.89
C ARG A 367 17.15 7.69 -25.42
N ARG A 368 15.86 7.38 -25.23
CA ARG A 368 14.77 8.30 -25.59
C ARG A 368 14.84 9.60 -24.79
N ALA A 369 15.23 9.54 -23.53
CA ALA A 369 15.53 10.71 -22.69
C ALA A 369 16.85 11.43 -23.06
N GLY A 370 17.51 11.05 -24.16
CA GLY A 370 18.73 11.67 -24.65
C GLY A 370 20.01 11.19 -23.94
N HIS A 371 19.98 10.04 -23.28
CA HIS A 371 21.13 9.49 -22.57
C HIS A 371 21.89 8.44 -23.39
N PRO A 372 23.23 8.46 -23.43
CA PRO A 372 24.05 7.53 -24.23
C PRO A 372 24.22 6.14 -23.59
N ALA A 373 23.28 5.70 -22.75
CA ALA A 373 23.38 4.44 -22.01
C ALA A 373 23.38 3.20 -22.93
N THR A 374 23.99 2.11 -22.47
CA THR A 374 24.12 0.83 -23.19
C THR A 374 23.87 -0.36 -22.27
N ASP A 375 23.43 -1.48 -22.83
CA ASP A 375 23.24 -2.74 -22.08
C ASP A 375 24.53 -3.24 -21.43
N ALA A 376 25.69 -2.90 -21.99
CA ALA A 376 26.99 -3.22 -21.41
C ALA A 376 27.24 -2.38 -20.14
N GLN A 377 26.90 -1.09 -20.16
CA GLN A 377 27.02 -0.21 -19.01
C GLN A 377 26.06 -0.56 -17.87
N LEU A 378 24.86 -1.06 -18.18
CA LEU A 378 23.94 -1.58 -17.17
C LEU A 378 24.53 -2.84 -16.51
N ARG A 379 25.01 -3.80 -17.31
CA ARG A 379 25.62 -5.05 -16.79
C ARG A 379 26.95 -4.84 -16.06
N ASP A 380 27.70 -3.79 -16.42
CA ASP A 380 28.91 -3.37 -15.70
C ASP A 380 28.61 -2.78 -14.31
N ARG A 381 27.42 -2.22 -14.11
CA ARG A 381 26.99 -1.68 -12.81
C ARG A 381 26.36 -2.77 -11.94
N TRP A 382 25.52 -3.59 -12.55
CA TRP A 382 24.81 -4.66 -11.87
C TRP A 382 25.08 -6.00 -12.56
N ALA A 383 25.82 -6.87 -11.87
CA ALA A 383 26.15 -8.19 -12.38
C ALA A 383 24.91 -9.06 -12.63
N LEU A 384 23.85 -8.86 -11.83
CA LEU A 384 22.59 -9.58 -11.88
C LEU A 384 21.43 -8.60 -12.02
N GLN A 385 20.39 -9.00 -12.76
CA GLN A 385 19.18 -8.18 -12.94
C GLN A 385 18.47 -7.91 -11.61
N GLU A 386 18.50 -8.86 -10.66
CA GLU A 386 17.96 -8.65 -9.31
C GLU A 386 18.67 -7.55 -8.52
N HIS A 387 20.00 -7.45 -8.62
CA HIS A 387 20.75 -6.39 -7.93
C HIS A 387 20.35 -5.01 -8.46
N TYR A 388 20.13 -4.93 -9.77
CA TYR A 388 19.63 -3.73 -10.42
C TYR A 388 18.20 -3.39 -9.96
N VAL A 389 17.32 -4.39 -9.86
CA VAL A 389 15.95 -4.17 -9.35
C VAL A 389 15.97 -3.72 -7.90
N ASP A 390 16.76 -4.35 -7.03
CA ASP A 390 16.90 -3.95 -5.61
C ASP A 390 17.35 -2.49 -5.48
N ASP A 391 18.41 -2.11 -6.19
CA ASP A 391 18.93 -0.73 -6.20
C ASP A 391 17.95 0.26 -6.84
N LEU A 392 17.23 -0.15 -7.88
CA LEU A 392 16.17 0.65 -8.49
C LEU A 392 15.05 0.90 -7.48
N VAL A 393 14.64 -0.12 -6.71
CA VAL A 393 13.65 0.03 -5.64
C VAL A 393 14.15 1.01 -4.57
N GLY A 394 15.38 0.84 -4.08
CA GLY A 394 15.99 1.75 -3.10
C GLY A 394 16.05 3.19 -3.61
N TYR A 395 16.46 3.38 -4.87
CA TYR A 395 16.46 4.68 -5.53
C TYR A 395 15.05 5.26 -5.65
N ALA A 396 14.07 4.47 -6.07
CA ALA A 396 12.69 4.92 -6.21
C ALA A 396 12.08 5.31 -4.86
N LEU A 397 12.34 4.55 -3.79
CA LEU A 397 11.93 4.88 -2.43
C LEU A 397 12.58 6.18 -1.95
N ALA A 398 13.85 6.39 -2.25
CA ALA A 398 14.53 7.64 -1.92
C ALA A 398 13.89 8.84 -2.64
N GLN A 399 13.48 8.68 -3.89
CA GLN A 399 12.76 9.72 -4.63
C GLN A 399 11.36 9.96 -4.04
N VAL A 400 10.58 8.91 -3.74
CA VAL A 400 9.24 9.03 -3.12
C VAL A 400 9.31 9.65 -1.72
N GLY A 401 10.36 9.34 -0.95
CA GLY A 401 10.63 9.97 0.36
C GLY A 401 10.87 11.48 0.29
N LEU A 402 10.99 12.09 -0.90
CA LEU A 402 10.97 13.55 -1.07
C LEU A 402 9.59 14.16 -0.74
N LEU A 403 8.49 13.41 -0.85
CA LEU A 403 7.14 13.94 -0.56
C LEU A 403 6.97 14.34 0.91
N TYR A 404 7.41 13.49 1.85
CA TYR A 404 7.41 13.83 3.29
C TYR A 404 8.43 14.93 3.62
N ARG A 405 9.49 15.07 2.81
CA ARG A 405 10.47 16.15 2.96
C ARG A 405 9.88 17.51 2.60
N THR A 406 9.11 17.62 1.51
CA THR A 406 8.52 18.90 1.12
C THR A 406 7.55 19.48 2.15
N ALA A 407 6.78 18.62 2.83
CA ALA A 407 5.88 19.03 3.91
C ALA A 407 6.62 19.49 5.18
N GLY A 408 7.83 18.95 5.45
CA GLY A 408 8.62 19.31 6.63
C GLY A 408 9.61 20.46 6.44
N THR A 409 10.06 20.74 5.21
CA THR A 409 11.10 21.76 4.95
C THR A 409 10.55 23.19 4.77
N ALA A 410 9.25 23.37 4.54
CA ALA A 410 8.70 24.68 4.21
C ALA A 410 8.61 25.65 5.41
N SER A 411 8.68 25.16 6.66
CA SER A 411 8.53 26.03 7.82
C SER A 411 9.37 25.55 9.00
N GLY A 412 10.62 25.99 9.07
CA GLY A 412 11.37 26.04 10.32
C GLY A 412 10.81 27.05 11.35
N GLY A 413 9.52 27.38 11.26
CA GLY A 413 8.77 28.29 12.10
C GLY A 413 7.34 27.78 12.29
N PRO A 414 6.58 28.31 13.27
CA PRO A 414 5.22 27.86 13.56
C PRO A 414 4.36 27.97 12.30
N SER A 415 3.79 26.84 11.87
CA SER A 415 2.85 26.80 10.75
C SER A 415 1.57 27.54 11.15
N SER A 416 1.19 28.58 10.41
CA SER A 416 -0.11 29.22 10.61
C SER A 416 -1.24 28.25 10.22
N PRO A 417 -2.46 28.40 10.76
CA PRO A 417 -3.62 27.63 10.33
C PRO A 417 -3.83 27.65 8.80
N GLU A 418 -3.59 28.80 8.16
CA GLU A 418 -3.65 28.95 6.70
C GLU A 418 -2.57 28.13 5.95
N ALA A 419 -1.39 27.92 6.56
CA ALA A 419 -0.35 27.06 6.01
C ALA A 419 -0.75 25.59 6.10
N LEU A 420 -1.40 25.18 7.20
CA LEU A 420 -1.91 23.82 7.37
C LEU A 420 -3.01 23.49 6.35
N GLU A 421 -3.99 24.38 6.18
CA GLU A 421 -5.02 24.21 5.15
C GLU A 421 -4.43 24.21 3.72
N ARG A 422 -3.31 24.90 3.50
CA ARG A 422 -2.59 24.88 2.22
C ARG A 422 -1.89 23.55 2.01
N ASP A 423 -1.17 23.05 3.01
CA ASP A 423 -0.47 21.77 2.95
C ASP A 423 -1.46 20.62 2.76
N GLU A 424 -2.59 20.64 3.48
CA GLU A 424 -3.66 19.66 3.32
C GLU A 424 -4.26 19.70 1.90
N ARG A 425 -4.56 20.89 1.39
CA ARG A 425 -5.03 21.07 0.00
C ARG A 425 -3.98 20.65 -1.02
N GLU A 426 -2.70 20.85 -0.75
CA GLU A 426 -1.61 20.45 -1.62
C GLU A 426 -1.45 18.93 -1.63
N VAL A 427 -1.46 18.27 -0.48
CA VAL A 427 -1.43 16.82 -0.37
C VAL A 427 -2.64 16.20 -1.09
N HIS A 428 -3.85 16.73 -0.86
CA HIS A 428 -5.05 16.28 -1.56
C HIS A 428 -4.99 16.58 -3.06
N GLY A 429 -4.51 17.76 -3.44
CA GLY A 429 -4.29 18.13 -4.84
C GLY A 429 -3.32 17.18 -5.53
N ARG A 430 -2.24 16.78 -4.86
CA ARG A 430 -1.27 15.79 -5.32
C ARG A 430 -1.90 14.41 -5.42
N LEU A 431 -2.65 13.94 -4.43
CA LEU A 431 -3.35 12.65 -4.48
C LEU A 431 -4.39 12.56 -5.61
N ARG A 432 -5.04 13.69 -5.93
CA ARG A 432 -5.98 13.80 -7.05
C ARG A 432 -5.28 14.03 -8.40
N SER A 433 -4.03 14.49 -8.37
CA SER A 433 -3.21 14.58 -9.57
C SER A 433 -2.73 13.17 -9.98
N PRO A 434 -2.63 12.88 -11.30
CA PRO A 434 -2.04 11.63 -11.79
C PRO A 434 -0.66 11.35 -11.17
N ASP A 435 0.07 12.42 -10.86
CA ASP A 435 1.45 12.44 -10.39
C ASP A 435 1.60 12.03 -8.91
N GLY A 436 0.85 12.62 -7.99
CA GLY A 436 0.90 12.21 -6.58
C GLY A 436 0.29 10.83 -6.33
N SER A 437 -0.69 10.42 -7.16
CA SER A 437 -1.17 9.03 -7.15
C SER A 437 -0.08 8.05 -7.58
N ALA A 438 0.86 8.47 -8.42
CA ALA A 438 1.93 7.62 -8.94
C ALA A 438 2.99 7.26 -7.91
N ASP A 439 3.46 8.25 -7.15
CA ASP A 439 4.47 8.04 -6.12
C ASP A 439 3.97 7.08 -5.03
N PHE A 440 2.70 7.22 -4.66
CA PHE A 440 2.10 6.31 -3.68
C PHE A 440 1.83 4.92 -4.27
N ARG A 441 1.42 4.81 -5.54
CA ARG A 441 1.30 3.51 -6.23
C ARG A 441 2.63 2.77 -6.24
N LEU A 442 3.68 3.48 -6.63
CA LEU A 442 5.04 2.97 -6.60
C LEU A 442 5.39 2.54 -5.17
N ARG A 443 5.12 3.35 -4.14
CA ARG A 443 5.33 2.94 -2.74
C ARG A 443 4.59 1.65 -2.39
N LEU A 444 3.30 1.51 -2.70
CA LEU A 444 2.54 0.28 -2.39
C LEU A 444 3.14 -0.95 -3.10
N LEU A 445 3.53 -0.81 -4.36
CA LEU A 445 4.21 -1.88 -5.11
C LEU A 445 5.51 -2.25 -4.46
N LEU A 446 6.31 -1.24 -4.11
CA LEU A 446 7.57 -1.47 -3.43
C LEU A 446 7.34 -2.12 -2.07
N THR A 447 6.28 -1.76 -1.33
CA THR A 447 5.91 -2.42 -0.06
C THR A 447 5.54 -3.88 -0.29
N THR A 448 4.81 -4.21 -1.36
CA THR A 448 4.52 -5.62 -1.69
C THR A 448 5.76 -6.40 -2.11
N MET A 449 6.73 -5.74 -2.75
CA MET A 449 7.99 -6.34 -3.17
C MET A 449 9.05 -6.39 -2.05
N ALA A 450 8.90 -5.56 -1.02
CA ALA A 450 9.82 -5.44 0.11
C ALA A 450 9.90 -6.68 1.00
N ALA A 451 9.04 -7.68 0.79
CA ALA A 451 9.20 -9.00 1.40
C ALA A 451 10.56 -9.65 1.09
N ARG A 452 11.31 -9.14 0.09
CA ARG A 452 12.72 -9.45 -0.12
C ARG A 452 13.56 -8.72 0.94
N THR A 453 14.22 -9.49 1.80
CA THR A 453 14.87 -9.07 3.06
C THR A 453 15.79 -7.84 2.98
N SER A 454 16.37 -7.51 1.83
CA SER A 454 17.26 -6.35 1.69
C SER A 454 16.54 -5.00 1.62
N ILE A 455 15.22 -4.96 1.41
CA ILE A 455 14.46 -3.72 1.19
C ILE A 455 13.65 -3.30 2.44
N VAL A 456 13.43 -4.24 3.37
CA VAL A 456 12.70 -4.00 4.63
C VAL A 456 13.37 -2.88 5.45
N ASP A 457 14.70 -2.89 5.56
CA ASP A 457 15.44 -1.89 6.34
C ASP A 457 15.23 -0.47 5.79
N ASP A 458 15.20 -0.32 4.46
CA ASP A 458 14.93 0.96 3.80
C ASP A 458 13.50 1.44 4.08
N PHE A 459 12.52 0.52 4.08
CA PHE A 459 11.14 0.84 4.42
C PHE A 459 10.97 1.24 5.89
N VAL A 460 11.63 0.54 6.82
CA VAL A 460 11.62 0.88 8.25
C VAL A 460 12.13 2.30 8.45
N GLU A 461 13.25 2.65 7.79
CA GLU A 461 13.80 3.99 7.86
C GLU A 461 12.87 5.04 7.26
N GLN A 462 12.25 4.77 6.10
CA GLN A 462 11.26 5.68 5.51
C GLN A 462 10.04 5.90 6.42
N HIS A 463 9.54 4.85 7.07
CA HIS A 463 8.45 4.99 8.04
C HIS A 463 8.89 5.78 9.27
N ARG A 464 10.12 5.59 9.77
CA ARG A 464 10.68 6.38 10.87
C ARG A 464 10.78 7.87 10.51
N LEU A 465 11.20 8.18 9.28
CA LEU A 465 11.24 9.56 8.77
C LEU A 465 9.83 10.15 8.65
N ALA A 466 8.86 9.38 8.14
CA ALA A 466 7.48 9.79 8.06
C ALA A 466 6.86 10.02 9.46
N ASP A 467 7.11 9.13 10.43
CA ASP A 467 6.70 9.30 11.82
C ASP A 467 7.23 10.61 12.40
N THR A 468 8.52 10.89 12.17
CA THR A 468 9.19 12.11 12.65
C THR A 468 8.59 13.35 12.01
N ALA A 469 8.29 13.31 10.71
CA ALA A 469 7.68 14.43 9.99
C ALA A 469 6.25 14.70 10.46
N VAL A 470 5.43 13.64 10.61
CA VAL A 470 4.05 13.75 11.14
C VAL A 470 4.07 14.26 12.58
N LEU A 471 5.00 13.77 13.41
CA LEU A 471 5.16 14.26 14.78
C LEU A 471 5.50 15.76 14.80
N ALA A 472 6.50 16.18 14.03
CA ALA A 472 6.89 17.59 13.99
C ALA A 472 5.76 18.48 13.49
N HIS A 473 5.00 18.01 12.48
CA HIS A 473 3.82 18.70 11.99
C HIS A 473 2.74 18.80 13.08
N ALA A 474 2.39 17.70 13.75
CA ALA A 474 1.40 17.67 14.81
C ALA A 474 1.80 18.57 16.00
N GLU A 475 3.07 18.57 16.40
CA GLU A 475 3.60 19.48 17.43
C GLU A 475 3.50 20.95 16.99
N GLY A 476 3.72 21.25 15.71
CA GLY A 476 3.48 22.57 15.14
C GLY A 476 2.01 23.00 15.23
N VAL A 477 1.07 22.10 14.87
CA VAL A 477 -0.38 22.35 15.00
C VAL A 477 -0.76 22.58 16.46
N LEU A 478 -0.27 21.75 17.37
CA LEU A 478 -0.51 21.87 18.81
C LEU A 478 -0.03 23.22 19.36
N ALA A 479 1.20 23.59 19.04
CA ALA A 479 1.77 24.88 19.43
C ALA A 479 0.98 26.08 18.87
N ALA A 480 0.52 25.99 17.62
CA ALA A 480 -0.26 27.05 16.97
C ALA A 480 -1.69 27.18 17.53
N THR A 481 -2.25 26.09 18.03
CA THR A 481 -3.64 26.04 18.57
C THR A 481 -3.70 26.14 20.10
N GLY A 482 -2.55 26.22 20.78
CA GLY A 482 -2.48 26.23 22.25
C GLY A 482 -2.82 24.87 22.89
N ARG A 483 -3.02 23.82 22.09
CA ARG A 483 -3.39 22.49 22.57
C ARG A 483 -2.17 21.68 22.97
N ARG A 484 -2.39 20.58 23.69
CA ARG A 484 -1.35 19.60 24.03
C ARG A 484 -1.81 18.18 23.74
N TRP A 485 -0.87 17.24 23.69
CA TRP A 485 -1.21 15.82 23.72
C TRP A 485 -1.99 15.47 24.99
N ALA A 486 -3.00 14.61 24.87
CA ALA A 486 -3.76 14.15 26.03
C ALA A 486 -2.86 13.36 27.00
N ASP A 487 -3.21 13.37 28.29
CA ASP A 487 -2.40 12.69 29.31
C ASP A 487 -2.27 11.19 28.99
N GLY A 488 -1.03 10.68 29.01
CA GLY A 488 -0.72 9.30 28.67
C GLY A 488 -0.56 9.01 27.17
N VAL A 489 -0.81 9.98 26.28
CA VAL A 489 -0.51 9.83 24.85
C VAL A 489 0.98 10.05 24.61
N VAL A 490 1.67 9.01 24.15
CA VAL A 490 3.05 9.11 23.66
C VAL A 490 3.02 9.75 22.26
N PRO A 491 3.69 10.90 22.02
CA PRO A 491 3.59 11.63 20.76
C PRO A 491 3.98 10.82 19.52
N LEU A 492 5.05 10.02 19.61
CA LEU A 492 5.51 9.19 18.50
C LEU A 492 4.46 8.15 18.10
N ASP A 493 3.79 7.54 19.07
CA ASP A 493 2.73 6.56 18.79
C ASP A 493 1.50 7.25 18.18
N ALA A 494 1.18 8.47 18.63
CA ALA A 494 0.11 9.26 18.01
C ALA A 494 0.41 9.55 16.53
N ALA A 495 1.66 9.93 16.20
CA ALA A 495 2.09 10.15 14.83
C ALA A 495 1.97 8.87 13.98
N ARG A 496 2.31 7.70 14.52
CA ARG A 496 2.12 6.40 13.85
C ARG A 496 0.66 6.11 13.57
N THR A 497 -0.21 6.30 14.56
CA THR A 497 -1.66 6.08 14.41
C THR A 497 -2.25 7.02 13.35
N ILE A 498 -1.87 8.30 13.36
CA ILE A 498 -2.29 9.29 12.35
C ILE A 498 -1.86 8.83 10.95
N LEU A 499 -0.58 8.44 10.81
CA LEU A 499 -0.03 7.98 9.55
C LEU A 499 -0.71 6.70 9.04
N ALA A 500 -1.07 5.78 9.93
CA ALA A 500 -1.78 4.56 9.59
C ALA A 500 -3.18 4.86 9.01
N VAL A 501 -3.98 5.71 9.65
CA VAL A 501 -5.28 6.13 9.08
C VAL A 501 -5.08 6.74 7.69
N THR A 502 -4.11 7.65 7.56
CA THR A 502 -3.81 8.31 6.29
C THR A 502 -3.38 7.30 5.21
N HIS A 503 -2.53 6.33 5.53
CA HIS A 503 -2.06 5.33 4.57
C HIS A 503 -3.19 4.43 4.07
N GLY A 504 -4.07 3.95 4.95
CA GLY A 504 -5.19 3.12 4.52
C GLY A 504 -6.19 3.88 3.66
N GLU A 505 -6.51 5.13 4.01
CA GLU A 505 -7.37 5.97 3.17
C GLU A 505 -6.75 6.23 1.79
N ILE A 506 -5.43 6.51 1.70
CA ILE A 506 -4.78 6.66 0.40
C ILE A 506 -4.81 5.33 -0.37
N MET A 507 -4.56 4.20 0.28
CA MET A 507 -4.63 2.88 -0.36
C MET A 507 -6.01 2.64 -0.98
N ARG A 508 -7.07 2.95 -0.24
CA ARG A 508 -8.46 2.88 -0.70
C ARG A 508 -8.74 3.82 -1.86
N VAL A 509 -8.27 5.08 -1.81
CA VAL A 509 -8.41 6.04 -2.91
C VAL A 509 -7.76 5.50 -4.18
N LEU A 510 -6.56 4.92 -4.10
CA LEU A 510 -5.90 4.30 -5.24
C LEU A 510 -6.65 3.07 -5.77
N ALA A 511 -7.12 2.24 -4.86
CA ALA A 511 -7.81 1.01 -5.18
C ALA A 511 -9.16 1.25 -5.86
N THR A 512 -9.88 2.29 -5.46
CA THR A 512 -11.25 2.57 -5.92
C THR A 512 -11.33 3.73 -6.92
N GLY A 513 -10.33 4.61 -6.93
CA GLY A 513 -10.39 5.91 -7.58
C GLY A 513 -11.42 6.87 -6.96
N GLN A 514 -11.85 6.63 -5.70
CA GLN A 514 -12.88 7.41 -5.01
C GLN A 514 -12.37 7.94 -3.67
N ASP A 515 -12.52 9.25 -3.47
CA ASP A 515 -12.14 9.98 -2.24
C ASP A 515 -13.38 10.29 -1.35
N ASP A 516 -14.58 9.92 -1.82
CA ASP A 516 -15.89 10.09 -1.16
C ASP A 516 -16.03 11.40 -0.37
N VAL A 517 -15.95 12.50 -1.11
CA VAL A 517 -16.10 13.87 -0.61
C VAL A 517 -17.52 14.09 -0.09
N ARG A 518 -17.66 14.57 1.15
CA ARG A 518 -18.93 15.00 1.77
C ARG A 518 -18.78 16.40 2.35
N GLY A 519 -19.65 17.33 1.96
CA GLY A 519 -19.65 18.70 2.50
C GLY A 519 -18.28 19.37 2.41
N ASP A 520 -17.64 19.29 1.25
CA ASP A 520 -16.28 19.76 0.94
C ASP A 520 -15.12 19.06 1.66
N GLN A 521 -15.40 18.17 2.62
CA GLN A 521 -14.38 17.39 3.31
C GLN A 521 -14.22 16.00 2.68
N PRO A 522 -13.00 15.62 2.24
CA PRO A 522 -12.70 14.24 1.84
C PRO A 522 -12.74 13.29 3.04
N ALA A 523 -12.99 12.01 2.78
CA ALA A 523 -13.07 11.00 3.85
C ALA A 523 -11.76 10.90 4.66
N LEU A 524 -10.62 11.04 3.97
CA LEU A 524 -9.29 11.11 4.54
C LEU A 524 -9.19 12.16 5.66
N ALA A 525 -9.62 13.39 5.37
CA ALA A 525 -9.57 14.50 6.32
C ALA A 525 -10.41 14.21 7.57
N ARG A 526 -11.59 13.60 7.43
CA ARG A 526 -12.48 13.31 8.56
C ARG A 526 -11.87 12.30 9.54
N GLY A 527 -11.38 11.17 9.04
CA GLY A 527 -10.80 10.11 9.87
C GLY A 527 -9.53 10.57 10.59
N THR A 528 -8.61 11.22 9.87
CA THR A 528 -7.38 11.75 10.45
C THR A 528 -7.67 12.85 11.48
N THR A 529 -8.58 13.78 11.19
CA THR A 529 -8.98 14.84 12.13
C THR A 529 -9.60 14.27 13.40
N ALA A 530 -10.41 13.21 13.28
CA ALA A 530 -11.04 12.55 14.41
C ALA A 530 -10.03 11.88 15.34
N VAL A 531 -9.08 11.13 14.77
CA VAL A 531 -7.97 10.55 15.52
C VAL A 531 -7.13 11.64 16.17
N MET A 532 -6.74 12.68 15.43
CA MET A 532 -6.00 13.81 15.99
C MET A 532 -6.75 14.39 17.17
N THR A 533 -8.00 14.83 16.99
CA THR A 533 -8.80 15.48 18.03
C THR A 533 -8.93 14.64 19.30
N ALA A 534 -9.07 13.31 19.20
CA ALA A 534 -9.15 12.44 20.38
C ALA A 534 -7.80 12.16 21.05
N LEU A 535 -6.68 12.48 20.41
CA LEU A 535 -5.34 12.36 20.97
C LEU A 535 -4.83 13.67 21.61
N LEU A 536 -5.57 14.77 21.45
CA LEU A 536 -5.25 16.06 22.06
C LEU A 536 -6.10 16.27 23.32
N ALA A 537 -5.52 16.91 24.32
CA ALA A 537 -6.27 17.58 25.36
C ALA A 537 -6.63 19.01 24.88
N PRO A 538 -7.75 19.56 25.38
CA PRO A 538 -8.03 20.99 25.23
C PRO A 538 -6.82 21.84 25.69
#